data_AF-A0A7S8EXN7-F1
#
_entry.id   AF-A0A7S8EXN7-F1
#
_cell.length_a   1.000
_cell.length_b   1.000
_cell.length_c   1.000
_cell.angle_alpha   90.00
_cell.angle_beta   90.00
_cell.angle_gamma   90.00
#
_symmetry.space_group_name_H-M   'P 1'
#
loop_
_entity.id
_entity.type
_entity.pdbx_description
1 polymer ?
#
loop_
_entity_poly.entity_id
_entity_poly.type
_entity_poly.pdbx_seq_one_letter_code
_entity_poly.pdbx_strand_id
1 'polypeptide(L)'
;MQVLTTGEQTEPVRVTELDGLRQYAVAQEAEVLAVTEALKLQDALPDVAALSLAGILAKLEVIVGADRDIGDPTDFPWPHIASVVRDLKAITGDLPLYQSDRSATRADVARHLKQATQLVEPLEVEKATTHVRQAATQFAEASIFPKPAEKPAEFSKSSRRRRAR
;
A
#
# COMPACT_ATOMS: atom_id res chain seq x y z
N MET A 1 -21.11 -84.18 39.96
CA MET A 1 -21.87 -83.70 38.79
C MET A 1 -21.91 -82.18 38.86
N GLN A 2 -21.22 -81.52 37.93
CA GLN A 2 -21.30 -80.08 37.69
C GLN A 2 -22.66 -79.71 37.11
N VAL A 3 -23.18 -78.53 37.43
CA VAL A 3 -23.72 -77.62 36.40
C VAL A 3 -23.33 -76.21 36.80
N LEU A 4 -22.27 -75.68 36.16
CA LEU A 4 -21.89 -74.28 36.23
C LEU A 4 -22.84 -73.51 35.32
N THR A 5 -23.67 -72.66 35.90
CA THR A 5 -24.46 -71.69 35.14
C THR A 5 -23.51 -70.59 34.67
N THR A 6 -23.20 -70.59 33.39
CA THR A 6 -22.52 -69.47 32.71
C THR A 6 -23.42 -68.24 32.79
N GLY A 7 -23.15 -67.39 33.78
CA GLY A 7 -23.71 -66.04 33.85
C GLY A 7 -23.05 -65.17 32.80
N GLU A 8 -23.85 -64.78 31.83
CA GLU A 8 -23.61 -63.80 30.78
C GLU A 8 -22.92 -62.54 31.35
N GLN A 9 -21.68 -62.28 30.94
CA GLN A 9 -20.97 -61.03 31.24
C GLN A 9 -21.36 -60.00 30.18
N THR A 10 -22.54 -59.41 30.34
CA THR A 10 -23.05 -58.38 29.44
C THR A 10 -22.71 -56.99 29.99
N GLU A 11 -21.64 -56.41 29.45
CA GLU A 11 -21.52 -54.99 29.07
C GLU A 11 -21.50 -53.88 30.16
N PRO A 12 -20.43 -53.74 30.97
CA PRO A 12 -20.12 -52.48 31.66
C PRO A 12 -19.30 -51.49 30.81
N VAL A 13 -18.69 -51.96 29.71
CA VAL A 13 -17.76 -51.17 28.89
C VAL A 13 -18.51 -50.13 28.04
N ARG A 14 -19.62 -50.50 27.40
CA ARG A 14 -20.39 -49.59 26.52
C ARG A 14 -21.10 -48.45 27.25
N VAL A 15 -21.53 -48.65 28.50
CA VAL A 15 -22.19 -47.59 29.29
C VAL A 15 -21.17 -46.51 29.68
N THR A 16 -19.96 -46.92 30.03
CA THR A 16 -18.86 -45.99 30.40
C THR A 16 -18.34 -45.21 29.19
N GLU A 17 -18.27 -45.85 28.02
CA GLU A 17 -17.90 -45.18 26.76
C GLU A 17 -18.97 -44.16 26.30
N LEU A 18 -20.26 -44.51 26.41
CA LEU A 18 -21.34 -43.58 26.05
C LEU A 18 -21.43 -42.38 27.01
N ASP A 19 -21.14 -42.58 28.30
CA ASP A 19 -21.10 -41.51 29.28
C ASP A 19 -19.87 -40.60 29.09
N GLY A 20 -18.72 -41.19 28.75
CA GLY A 20 -17.53 -40.44 28.34
C GLY A 20 -17.75 -39.62 27.06
N LEU A 21 -18.43 -40.17 26.06
CA LEU A 21 -18.80 -39.45 24.83
C LEU A 21 -19.78 -38.30 25.12
N ARG A 22 -20.73 -38.51 26.03
CA ARG A 22 -21.65 -37.45 26.49
C ARG A 22 -20.90 -36.34 27.21
N GLN A 23 -19.98 -36.67 28.12
CA GLN A 23 -19.16 -35.70 28.83
C GLN A 23 -18.23 -34.93 27.88
N TYR A 24 -17.65 -35.61 26.90
CA TYR A 24 -16.87 -34.98 25.85
C TYR A 24 -17.71 -34.00 25.03
N ALA A 25 -18.91 -34.38 24.61
CA ALA A 25 -19.81 -33.50 23.86
C ALA A 25 -20.19 -32.25 24.67
N VAL A 26 -20.46 -32.40 25.97
CA VAL A 26 -20.73 -31.28 26.88
C VAL A 26 -19.50 -30.37 27.03
N ALA A 27 -18.31 -30.94 27.19
CA ALA A 27 -17.07 -30.17 27.30
C ALA A 27 -16.77 -29.40 26.01
N GLN A 28 -16.98 -30.04 24.86
CA GLN A 28 -16.82 -29.42 23.55
C GLN A 28 -17.80 -28.26 23.34
N GLU A 29 -19.07 -28.43 23.71
CA GLU A 29 -20.06 -27.36 23.62
C GLU A 29 -19.72 -26.20 24.56
N ALA A 30 -19.26 -26.50 25.79
CA ALA A 30 -18.81 -25.49 26.73
C ALA A 30 -17.58 -24.70 26.23
N GLU A 31 -16.63 -25.38 25.56
CA GLU A 31 -15.47 -24.73 24.94
C GLU A 31 -15.90 -23.78 23.81
N VAL A 32 -16.77 -24.25 22.91
CA VAL A 32 -17.28 -23.41 21.81
C VAL A 32 -18.02 -22.20 22.35
N LEU A 33 -18.84 -22.35 23.39
CA LEU A 33 -19.53 -21.25 24.05
C LEU A 33 -18.53 -20.25 24.66
N ALA A 34 -17.53 -20.73 25.41
CA ALA A 34 -16.53 -19.87 26.03
C ALA A 34 -15.71 -19.07 24.99
N VAL A 35 -15.29 -19.73 23.90
CA VAL A 35 -14.58 -19.07 22.79
C VAL A 35 -15.47 -18.04 22.10
N THR A 36 -16.74 -18.37 21.87
CA THR A 36 -17.69 -17.45 21.24
C THR A 36 -17.97 -16.23 22.12
N GLU A 37 -18.09 -16.40 23.43
CA GLU A 37 -18.27 -15.30 24.38
C GLU A 37 -17.03 -14.41 24.44
N ALA A 38 -15.84 -15.01 24.49
CA ALA A 38 -14.59 -14.25 24.43
C ALA A 38 -14.48 -13.43 23.15
N LEU A 39 -14.86 -13.99 21.99
CA LEU A 39 -14.86 -13.26 20.72
C LEU A 39 -15.86 -12.10 20.73
N LYS A 40 -17.07 -12.29 21.27
CA LYS A 40 -18.06 -11.21 21.43
C LYS A 40 -17.54 -10.07 22.29
N LEU A 41 -16.79 -10.37 23.35
CA LEU A 41 -16.18 -9.35 24.20
C LEU A 41 -15.10 -8.56 23.44
N GLN A 42 -14.30 -9.23 22.61
CA GLN A 42 -13.32 -8.58 21.75
C GLN A 42 -13.99 -7.68 20.70
N ASP A 43 -15.10 -8.12 20.13
CA ASP A 43 -15.88 -7.35 19.14
C ASP A 43 -16.54 -6.11 19.77
N ALA A 44 -16.96 -6.20 21.03
CA ALA A 44 -17.57 -5.10 21.79
C ALA A 44 -16.55 -4.13 22.41
N LEU A 45 -15.27 -4.52 22.47
CA LEU A 45 -14.19 -3.74 23.08
C LEU A 45 -14.06 -2.28 22.55
N PRO A 46 -14.27 -1.98 21.26
CA PRO A 46 -14.24 -0.62 20.75
C PRO A 46 -15.27 0.32 21.39
N ASP A 47 -16.39 -0.21 21.88
CA ASP A 47 -17.50 0.57 22.44
C ASP A 47 -17.30 0.90 23.92
N VAL A 48 -16.41 0.18 24.61
CA VAL A 48 -16.12 0.38 26.03
C VAL A 48 -15.06 1.45 26.20
N ALA A 49 -15.35 2.59 26.82
CA ALA A 49 -14.35 3.65 27.03
C ALA A 49 -13.28 3.24 28.05
N ALA A 50 -12.00 3.42 27.71
CA ALA A 50 -10.90 3.30 28.68
C ALA A 50 -10.70 4.62 29.43
N LEU A 51 -10.82 4.57 30.76
CA LEU A 51 -10.72 5.75 31.62
C LEU A 51 -9.29 6.01 32.14
N SER A 52 -8.32 5.17 31.75
CA SER A 52 -6.94 5.23 32.21
C SER A 52 -5.97 4.72 31.14
N LEU A 53 -4.70 5.11 31.25
CA LEU A 53 -3.65 4.59 30.37
C LEU A 53 -3.52 3.06 30.49
N ALA A 54 -3.70 2.50 31.69
CA ALA A 54 -3.73 1.06 31.90
C ALA A 54 -4.87 0.39 31.11
N GLY A 55 -6.06 0.99 31.09
CA GLY A 55 -7.18 0.49 30.28
C GLY A 55 -6.90 0.57 28.78
N ILE A 56 -6.20 1.62 28.33
CA ILE A 56 -5.78 1.77 26.92
C ILE A 56 -4.75 0.70 26.55
N LEU A 57 -3.77 0.45 27.43
CA LEU A 57 -2.79 -0.63 27.24
C LEU A 57 -3.47 -2.00 27.18
N ALA A 58 -4.44 -2.27 28.06
CA ALA A 58 -5.20 -3.50 28.02
C ALA A 58 -5.93 -3.69 26.67
N LYS A 59 -6.52 -2.62 26.10
CA LYS A 59 -7.11 -2.68 24.75
C LYS A 59 -6.07 -3.03 23.68
N LEU A 60 -4.90 -2.40 23.74
CA LEU A 60 -3.81 -2.65 22.79
C LEU A 60 -3.26 -4.08 22.92
N GLU A 61 -3.12 -4.60 24.13
CA GLU A 61 -2.70 -5.98 24.38
C GLU A 61 -3.69 -6.99 23.80
N VAL A 62 -5.00 -6.72 23.89
CA VAL A 62 -6.03 -7.56 23.24
C VAL A 62 -5.88 -7.53 21.72
N ILE A 63 -5.62 -6.36 21.12
CA ILE A 63 -5.42 -6.23 19.66
C ILE A 63 -4.15 -6.97 19.20
N VAL A 64 -3.05 -6.82 19.93
CA VAL A 64 -1.76 -7.45 19.60
C VAL A 64 -1.81 -8.97 19.83
N GLY A 65 -2.46 -9.40 20.91
CA GLY A 65 -2.61 -10.80 21.27
C GLY A 65 -3.60 -11.57 20.39
N ALA A 66 -4.37 -10.90 19.54
CA ALA A 66 -5.33 -11.52 18.64
C ALA A 66 -4.70 -12.30 17.46
N ASP A 67 -3.37 -12.48 17.46
CA ASP A 67 -2.56 -13.28 16.52
C ASP A 67 -3.10 -13.27 15.08
N ARG A 68 -2.90 -12.15 14.39
CA ARG A 68 -3.29 -12.01 12.99
C ARG A 68 -2.08 -11.67 12.13
N ASP A 69 -1.66 -12.63 11.30
CA ASP A 69 -1.09 -12.31 10.01
C ASP A 69 -2.16 -11.56 9.21
N ILE A 70 -2.07 -10.23 9.17
CA ILE A 70 -3.01 -9.39 8.43
C ILE A 70 -2.70 -9.55 6.94
N GLY A 71 -3.35 -10.54 6.31
CA GLY A 71 -3.23 -10.80 4.88
C GLY A 71 -3.99 -9.78 4.03
N ASP A 72 -5.16 -9.33 4.50
CA ASP A 72 -5.97 -8.28 3.87
C ASP A 72 -5.98 -7.00 4.73
N PRO A 73 -5.62 -5.83 4.17
CA PRO A 73 -5.78 -4.53 4.85
C PRO A 73 -7.19 -4.25 5.40
N THR A 74 -8.24 -4.91 4.91
CA THR A 74 -9.60 -4.78 5.45
C THR A 74 -9.79 -5.52 6.78
N ASP A 75 -8.97 -6.53 7.08
CA ASP A 75 -8.96 -7.25 8.37
C ASP A 75 -8.27 -6.47 9.48
N PHE A 76 -7.70 -5.30 9.16
CA PHE A 76 -7.06 -4.45 10.14
C PHE A 76 -8.11 -3.93 11.14
N PRO A 77 -7.83 -3.94 12.46
CA PRO A 77 -8.79 -3.64 13.51
C PRO A 77 -9.04 -2.12 13.67
N TRP A 78 -9.49 -1.46 12.61
CA TRP A 78 -9.76 -0.03 12.57
C TRP A 78 -10.71 0.45 13.68
N PRO A 79 -11.82 -0.25 14.00
CA PRO A 79 -12.69 0.16 15.10
C PRO A 79 -11.96 0.21 16.45
N HIS A 80 -11.13 -0.79 16.74
CA HIS A 80 -10.35 -0.86 17.98
C HIS A 80 -9.31 0.25 18.06
N ILE A 81 -8.60 0.52 16.96
CA ILE A 81 -7.61 1.61 16.90
C ILE A 81 -8.29 2.97 17.06
N ALA A 82 -9.43 3.21 16.40
CA ALA A 82 -10.18 4.45 16.54
C ALA A 82 -10.65 4.67 17.99
N SER A 83 -11.05 3.59 18.68
CA SER A 83 -11.42 3.62 20.10
C SER A 83 -10.23 3.99 20.99
N VAL A 84 -9.06 3.37 20.79
CA VAL A 84 -7.83 3.72 21.52
C VAL A 84 -7.45 5.19 21.34
N VAL A 85 -7.49 5.70 20.10
CA VAL A 85 -7.17 7.11 19.82
C VAL A 85 -8.16 8.05 20.52
N ARG A 86 -9.45 7.70 20.54
CA ARG A 86 -10.49 8.46 21.24
C ARG A 86 -10.21 8.52 22.74
N ASP A 87 -9.88 7.39 23.35
CA ASP A 87 -9.60 7.31 24.79
C ASP A 87 -8.31 8.05 25.15
N LEU A 88 -7.26 7.94 24.33
CA LEU A 88 -6.04 8.72 24.51
C LEU A 88 -6.34 10.22 24.52
N LYS A 89 -7.09 10.71 23.53
CA LYS A 89 -7.52 12.12 23.47
C LYS A 89 -8.36 12.53 24.67
N ALA A 90 -9.19 11.64 25.20
CA ALA A 90 -9.96 11.93 26.41
C ALA A 90 -9.06 12.13 27.65
N ILE A 91 -7.93 11.43 27.72
CA ILE A 91 -6.97 11.54 28.83
C ILE A 91 -5.99 12.70 28.64
N THR A 92 -5.40 12.85 27.44
CA THR A 92 -4.35 13.86 27.18
C THR A 92 -4.89 15.20 26.70
N GLY A 93 -6.19 15.28 26.37
CA GLY A 93 -6.73 16.34 25.53
C GLY A 93 -6.34 16.16 24.06
N ASP A 94 -6.85 17.04 23.20
CA ASP A 94 -6.36 17.12 21.82
C ASP A 94 -4.93 17.63 21.82
N LEU A 95 -4.03 16.88 21.20
CA LEU A 95 -2.68 17.38 20.95
C LEU A 95 -2.80 18.64 20.07
N PRO A 96 -2.05 19.71 20.36
CA PRO A 96 -1.88 20.78 19.39
C PRO A 96 -1.39 20.17 18.09
N LEU A 97 -1.89 20.65 16.95
CA LEU A 97 -1.43 20.20 15.64
C LEU A 97 0.09 20.25 15.64
N TYR A 98 0.71 19.07 15.70
CA TYR A 98 2.14 18.95 15.60
C TYR A 98 2.51 19.43 14.20
N GLN A 99 2.90 20.70 14.09
CA GLN A 99 3.61 21.18 12.93
C GLN A 99 4.97 20.51 13.01
N SER A 100 5.05 19.32 12.43
CA SER A 100 6.31 18.77 11.99
C SER A 100 7.00 19.92 11.26
N ASP A 101 8.23 20.22 11.63
CA ASP A 101 9.01 21.25 10.96
C ASP A 101 9.25 20.82 9.51
N ARG A 102 8.26 21.09 8.64
CA ARG A 102 8.25 20.73 7.23
C ARG A 102 9.16 21.66 6.43
N SER A 103 9.94 22.52 7.09
CA SER A 103 10.93 23.36 6.43
C SER A 103 11.91 22.52 5.61
N ALA A 104 12.41 21.42 6.17
CA ALA A 104 13.31 20.49 5.48
C ALA A 104 12.63 19.87 4.25
N THR A 105 11.44 19.30 4.42
CA THR A 105 10.68 18.69 3.30
C THR A 105 10.33 19.72 2.21
N ARG A 106 9.93 20.94 2.59
CA ARG A 106 9.62 22.02 1.64
C ARG A 106 10.87 22.50 0.90
N ALA A 107 12.00 22.61 1.59
CA ALA A 107 13.29 22.96 0.99
C ALA A 107 13.72 21.91 -0.03
N ASP A 108 13.56 20.62 0.31
CA ASP A 108 13.88 19.54 -0.61
C ASP A 108 12.92 19.50 -1.80
N VAL A 109 11.61 19.68 -1.59
CA VAL A 109 10.65 19.79 -2.70
C VAL A 109 11.02 20.95 -3.63
N ALA A 110 11.35 22.13 -3.08
CA ALA A 110 11.77 23.28 -3.87
C ALA A 110 13.06 23.01 -4.66
N ARG A 111 14.02 22.30 -4.07
CA ARG A 111 15.27 21.90 -4.72
C ARG A 111 15.00 20.97 -5.91
N HIS A 112 14.18 19.93 -5.71
CA HIS A 112 13.86 18.97 -6.76
C HIS A 112 13.02 19.59 -7.87
N LEU A 113 12.09 20.50 -7.55
CA LEU A 113 11.35 21.29 -8.54
C LEU A 113 12.28 22.15 -9.41
N LYS A 114 13.27 22.80 -8.78
CA LYS A 114 14.28 23.58 -9.50
C LYS A 114 15.14 22.70 -10.41
N GLN A 115 15.53 21.51 -9.96
CA GLN A 115 16.28 20.56 -10.79
C GLN A 115 15.43 20.04 -11.95
N ALA A 116 14.16 19.69 -11.71
CA ALA A 116 13.26 19.22 -12.75
C ALA A 116 13.02 20.29 -13.82
N THR A 117 12.83 21.54 -13.45
CA THR A 117 12.66 22.65 -14.40
C THR A 117 13.90 22.86 -15.28
N GLN A 118 15.11 22.75 -14.70
CA GLN A 118 16.36 22.81 -15.47
C GLN A 118 16.52 21.65 -16.46
N LEU A 119 15.95 20.48 -16.18
CA LEU A 119 15.99 19.34 -17.09
C LEU A 119 14.94 19.45 -18.21
N VAL A 120 13.80 20.08 -17.94
CA VAL A 120 12.70 20.20 -18.92
C VAL A 120 12.93 21.36 -19.90
N GLU A 121 13.48 22.50 -19.46
CA GLU A 121 13.69 23.66 -20.35
C GLU A 121 14.48 23.34 -21.64
N PRO A 122 15.63 22.64 -21.59
CA PRO A 122 16.41 22.33 -22.79
C PRO A 122 15.65 21.42 -23.76
N LEU A 123 14.83 20.50 -23.22
CA LEU A 123 14.04 19.55 -24.01
C LEU A 123 12.91 20.26 -24.75
N GLU A 124 12.29 21.26 -24.15
CA GLU A 124 11.25 22.06 -24.80
C GLU A 124 11.83 22.95 -25.91
N VAL A 125 13.02 23.51 -25.70
CA VAL A 125 13.75 24.25 -26.74
C VAL A 125 14.13 23.33 -27.90
N GLU A 126 14.63 22.12 -27.62
CA GLU A 126 15.00 21.15 -28.65
C GLU A 126 13.78 20.67 -29.45
N LYS A 127 12.67 20.34 -28.78
CA LYS A 127 11.40 20.02 -29.46
C LYS A 127 10.91 21.17 -30.34
N ALA A 128 10.96 22.42 -29.87
CA ALA A 128 10.56 23.57 -30.67
C ALA A 128 11.44 23.71 -31.93
N THR A 129 12.76 23.54 -31.81
CA THR A 129 13.67 23.63 -32.97
C THR A 129 13.50 22.48 -33.97
N THR A 130 13.18 21.27 -33.49
CA THR A 130 12.94 20.11 -34.36
C THR A 130 11.62 20.25 -35.12
N HIS A 131 10.56 20.76 -34.49
CA HIS A 131 9.30 21.09 -35.16
C HIS A 131 9.46 22.17 -36.23
N VAL A 132 10.22 23.25 -35.96
CA VAL A 132 10.50 24.29 -36.96
C VAL A 132 11.27 23.73 -38.16
N ARG A 133 12.25 22.85 -37.94
CA ARG A 133 12.99 22.18 -39.02
C ARG A 133 12.08 21.27 -39.84
N GLN A 134 11.24 20.46 -39.18
CA GLN A 134 10.28 19.58 -39.86
C GLN A 134 9.28 20.38 -40.71
N ALA A 135 8.76 21.49 -40.17
CA ALA A 135 7.89 22.39 -40.92
C ALA A 135 8.62 22.97 -42.14
N ALA A 136 9.85 23.46 -41.98
CA ALA A 136 10.65 23.98 -43.09
C ALA A 136 10.93 22.92 -44.17
N THR A 137 11.19 21.66 -43.80
CA THR A 137 11.35 20.55 -44.76
C THR A 137 10.04 20.21 -45.48
N GLN A 138 8.91 20.19 -44.76
CA GLN A 138 7.59 19.96 -45.38
C GLN A 138 7.22 21.09 -46.36
N PHE A 139 7.51 22.34 -46.01
CA PHE A 139 7.32 23.47 -46.92
C PHE A 139 8.21 23.37 -48.17
N ALA A 140 9.45 22.90 -48.03
CA ALA A 140 10.36 22.69 -49.16
C ALA A 140 9.93 21.51 -50.05
N GLU A 141 9.37 20.44 -49.48
CA GLU A 141 8.84 19.29 -50.22
C GLU A 141 7.52 19.60 -50.94
N ALA A 142 6.65 20.40 -50.32
CA ALA A 142 5.42 20.90 -50.95
C ALA A 142 5.66 22.08 -51.90
N SER A 143 6.92 22.54 -52.01
CA SER A 143 7.30 23.67 -52.85
C SER A 143 7.33 23.29 -54.32
N ILE A 144 6.51 23.98 -55.11
CA ILE A 144 6.44 23.89 -56.58
C ILE A 144 7.60 24.67 -57.24
N PHE A 145 8.55 25.21 -56.46
CA PHE A 145 9.67 25.94 -57.02
C PHE A 145 10.59 25.02 -57.82
N PRO A 146 10.91 25.36 -59.08
CA PRO A 146 11.74 24.52 -59.93
C PRO A 146 13.14 24.38 -59.32
N LYS A 147 13.64 23.14 -59.26
CA LYS A 147 15.02 22.82 -58.86
C LYS A 147 15.97 23.72 -59.68
N PRO A 148 16.88 24.47 -59.06
CA PRO A 148 17.73 25.41 -59.79
C PRO A 148 18.51 24.63 -60.84
N ALA A 149 18.34 25.04 -62.09
CA ALA A 149 18.98 24.39 -63.23
C ALA A 149 20.49 24.30 -63.04
N GLU A 150 21.05 23.10 -63.17
CA GLU A 150 22.49 22.92 -63.36
C GLU A 150 22.88 23.70 -64.61
N LYS A 151 23.56 24.84 -64.41
CA LYS A 151 24.09 25.62 -65.54
C LYS A 151 25.17 24.76 -66.22
N PRO A 152 25.06 24.46 -67.53
CA PRO A 152 26.14 23.80 -68.23
C PRO A 152 27.37 24.70 -68.25
N ALA A 153 28.53 24.04 -68.20
CA ALA A 153 29.84 24.65 -68.32
C ALA A 153 29.94 25.51 -69.58
N GLU A 154 30.83 26.51 -69.48
CA GLU A 154 31.37 27.37 -70.55
C GLU A 154 30.76 28.78 -70.70
N PHE A 155 31.38 29.73 -70.00
CA PHE A 155 31.92 30.89 -70.70
C PHE A 155 33.24 31.35 -70.04
N SER A 156 34.32 31.08 -70.76
CA SER A 156 35.68 31.55 -70.50
C SER A 156 35.75 33.08 -70.54
N LYS A 157 36.49 33.70 -69.60
CA LYS A 157 37.58 34.61 -69.96
C LYS A 157 38.49 34.97 -68.78
N SER A 158 39.76 34.70 -69.06
CA SER A 158 40.99 35.18 -68.45
C SER A 158 40.96 36.58 -67.82
N SER A 159 41.57 36.69 -66.63
CA SER A 159 42.33 37.88 -66.24
C SER A 159 43.44 37.55 -65.23
N ARG A 160 44.62 37.28 -65.78
CA ARG A 160 45.98 37.63 -65.33
C ARG A 160 46.23 38.04 -63.87
N ARG A 161 47.16 37.27 -63.27
CA ARG A 161 48.36 37.70 -62.49
C ARG A 161 48.20 38.82 -61.45
N ARG A 162 48.57 38.54 -60.19
CA ARG A 162 49.95 38.75 -59.66
C ARG A 162 50.12 38.20 -58.24
N ARG A 163 51.30 37.62 -58.01
CA ARG A 163 51.91 37.31 -56.70
C ARG A 163 52.24 38.60 -55.93
N ALA A 164 52.15 38.54 -54.62
CA ALA A 164 53.15 38.99 -53.63
C ALA A 164 52.72 38.36 -52.28
N ARG A 165 53.47 37.41 -51.70
CA ARG A 165 54.54 37.62 -50.71
C ARG A 165 54.13 38.51 -49.56
#